data_AF-A0AA38R969-F1
#
_entry.id   AF-A0AA38R969-F1
#
_cell.length_a   1.000
_cell.length_b   1.000
_cell.length_c   1.000
_cell.angle_alpha   90.00
_cell.angle_beta   90.00
_cell.angle_gamma   90.00
#
_symmetry.space_group_name_H-M   'P 1'
#
loop_
_entity.id
_entity.type
_entity.pdbx_description
1 polymer ?
#
loop_
_entity_poly.entity_id
_entity_poly.type
_entity_poly.pdbx_seq_one_letter_code
_entity_poly.pdbx_strand_id
1 'polypeptide(L)'
;MHGYSSSSEDSDNDYRRNRHQPPPPANDKTKVKKKKLPPQITINRVWKRFSKKQFSKALAVLPFDPVPPPIVSERANELLSAGYERAAEECRRKVRKIIQECRRVNMRYRDPGFDLDWDLKMEKGHCLNSLGRTKFDLSATTNPDATVPKAVKRVHEIFEQPKFMDKVSGSDVKQGSLGDCWLIATFSGLANVEDGIKRICVEYDTKIGIYGFVFFR
;
A
#
# COMPACT_ATOMS: atom_id res chain seq x y z
N MET A 1 -54.73 22.11 24.94
CA MET A 1 -53.85 23.29 25.07
C MET A 1 -53.32 23.62 23.69
N HIS A 2 -53.53 24.86 23.27
CA HIS A 2 -53.51 25.35 21.89
C HIS A 2 -52.11 25.52 21.30
N GLY A 3 -52.00 25.41 19.97
CA GLY A 3 -50.86 25.84 19.16
C GLY A 3 -51.35 26.18 17.75
N TYR A 4 -51.10 27.41 17.33
CA TYR A 4 -51.87 28.18 16.36
C TYR A 4 -51.57 27.91 14.88
N SER A 5 -52.60 28.14 14.08
CA SER A 5 -52.64 28.29 12.62
C SER A 5 -51.93 29.58 12.16
N SER A 6 -51.32 29.57 10.97
CA SER A 6 -51.09 30.79 10.18
C SER A 6 -50.98 30.44 8.69
N SER A 7 -52.07 30.69 7.97
CA SER A 7 -52.10 30.91 6.52
C SER A 7 -51.65 32.34 6.21
N SER A 8 -50.96 32.53 5.10
CA SER A 8 -51.05 33.77 4.32
C SER A 8 -50.82 33.44 2.83
N GLU A 9 -51.87 33.71 2.05
CA GLU A 9 -51.89 33.76 0.60
C GLU A 9 -51.60 35.19 0.11
N ASP A 10 -51.29 35.27 -1.18
CA ASP A 10 -51.35 36.42 -2.10
C ASP A 10 -50.30 37.54 -2.05
N SER A 11 -49.51 37.61 -3.14
CA SER A 11 -49.62 38.77 -4.04
C SER A 11 -49.08 38.46 -5.44
N ASP A 12 -49.97 38.71 -6.40
CA ASP A 12 -49.81 38.71 -7.84
C ASP A 12 -48.64 39.57 -8.36
N ASN A 13 -48.08 39.15 -9.49
CA ASN A 13 -47.79 40.10 -10.57
C ASN A 13 -47.74 39.38 -11.93
N ASP A 14 -48.86 39.51 -12.64
CA ASP A 14 -49.05 39.23 -14.06
C ASP A 14 -48.26 40.23 -14.93
N TYR A 15 -47.44 39.72 -15.85
CA TYR A 15 -47.24 40.38 -17.15
C TYR A 15 -47.57 39.39 -18.27
N ARG A 16 -48.56 39.78 -19.07
CA ARG A 16 -49.19 39.02 -20.15
C ARG A 16 -48.36 38.95 -21.44
N ARG A 17 -48.72 37.91 -22.23
CA ARG A 17 -48.48 37.61 -23.67
C ARG A 17 -47.12 36.99 -23.99
N ASN A 18 -47.05 35.81 -24.62
CA ASN A 18 -47.70 35.54 -25.90
C ASN A 18 -48.18 34.08 -26.07
N ARG A 19 -49.34 33.93 -26.72
CA ARG A 19 -50.04 32.66 -26.98
C ARG A 19 -49.77 32.25 -28.43
N HIS A 20 -49.15 31.10 -28.66
CA HIS A 20 -49.16 30.41 -29.95
C HIS A 20 -49.54 28.93 -29.75
N GLN A 21 -50.55 28.48 -30.48
CA GLN A 21 -51.01 27.09 -30.61
C GLN A 21 -50.63 26.56 -32.03
N PRO A 22 -50.72 25.23 -32.29
CA PRO A 22 -49.64 24.43 -32.90
C PRO A 22 -49.86 24.01 -34.38
N PRO A 23 -48.90 23.33 -35.02
CA PRO A 23 -49.13 22.47 -36.19
C PRO A 23 -49.09 20.94 -35.86
N PRO A 24 -49.58 20.06 -36.76
CA PRO A 24 -50.03 18.68 -36.48
C PRO A 24 -48.91 17.61 -36.54
N PRO A 25 -49.17 16.33 -36.21
CA PRO A 25 -48.17 15.43 -35.63
C PRO A 25 -47.36 14.66 -36.68
N ALA A 26 -46.05 14.55 -36.46
CA ALA A 26 -45.19 13.55 -37.10
C ALA A 26 -44.93 12.40 -36.12
N ASN A 27 -45.08 11.19 -36.66
CA ASN A 27 -45.21 9.92 -35.97
C ASN A 27 -43.86 9.47 -35.36
N ASP A 28 -43.63 9.73 -34.08
CA ASP A 28 -42.46 9.23 -33.36
C ASP A 28 -42.85 8.08 -32.42
N LYS A 29 -42.22 6.92 -32.63
CA LYS A 29 -42.49 5.67 -31.90
C LYS A 29 -41.98 5.81 -30.46
N THR A 30 -42.85 6.30 -29.59
CA THR A 30 -42.58 6.36 -28.15
C THR A 30 -42.37 4.96 -27.58
N LYS A 31 -41.15 4.69 -27.08
CA LYS A 31 -40.83 3.50 -26.30
C LYS A 31 -41.77 3.45 -25.09
N VAL A 32 -42.69 2.49 -25.06
CA VAL A 32 -43.58 2.24 -23.92
C VAL A 32 -42.72 1.97 -22.68
N LYS A 33 -42.65 2.94 -21.76
CA LYS A 33 -42.02 2.75 -20.45
C LYS A 33 -42.83 1.70 -19.69
N LYS A 34 -42.28 0.49 -19.54
CA LYS A 34 -42.87 -0.56 -18.72
C LYS A 34 -43.12 0.00 -17.32
N LYS A 35 -44.37 -0.01 -16.86
CA LYS A 35 -44.74 0.43 -15.50
C LYS A 35 -43.89 -0.38 -14.50
N LYS A 36 -43.04 0.30 -13.73
CA LYS A 36 -42.22 -0.34 -12.70
C LYS A 36 -43.17 -0.87 -11.63
N LEU A 37 -43.27 -2.19 -11.49
CA LEU A 37 -44.05 -2.81 -10.42
C LEU A 37 -43.54 -2.32 -9.07
N PRO A 38 -44.40 -2.19 -8.05
CA PRO A 38 -43.98 -1.86 -6.69
C PRO A 38 -42.81 -2.76 -6.27
N PRO A 39 -41.75 -2.21 -5.67
CA PRO A 39 -40.51 -2.93 -5.38
C PRO A 39 -40.76 -4.21 -4.58
N GLN A 40 -41.76 -4.20 -3.70
CA GLN A 40 -42.16 -5.36 -2.91
C GLN A 40 -42.63 -6.56 -3.76
N ILE A 41 -43.31 -6.32 -4.89
CA ILE A 41 -43.79 -7.40 -5.77
C ILE A 41 -42.61 -8.09 -6.44
N THR A 42 -41.59 -7.31 -6.84
CA THR A 42 -40.36 -7.84 -7.43
C THR A 42 -39.58 -8.66 -6.40
N ILE A 43 -39.43 -8.13 -5.19
CA ILE A 43 -38.77 -8.82 -4.07
C ILE A 43 -39.50 -10.15 -3.75
N ASN A 44 -40.82 -10.11 -3.60
CA ASN A 44 -41.62 -11.31 -3.32
C ASN A 44 -41.54 -12.35 -4.44
N ARG A 45 -41.43 -11.92 -5.71
CA ARG A 45 -41.25 -12.82 -6.85
C ARG A 45 -39.87 -13.48 -6.84
N VAL A 46 -38.84 -12.76 -6.43
CA VAL A 46 -37.49 -13.31 -6.26
C VAL A 46 -37.48 -14.35 -5.13
N TRP A 47 -38.02 -14.02 -3.95
CA TRP A 47 -38.06 -14.95 -2.82
C TRP A 47 -38.87 -16.22 -3.11
N LYS A 48 -39.99 -16.11 -3.84
CA LYS A 48 -40.76 -17.29 -4.29
C LYS A 48 -39.96 -18.27 -5.16
N ARG A 49 -38.89 -17.82 -5.85
CA ARG A 49 -38.01 -18.72 -6.62
C ARG A 49 -37.07 -19.52 -5.73
N PHE A 50 -36.70 -18.98 -4.57
CA PHE A 50 -35.78 -19.61 -3.62
C PHE A 50 -36.49 -20.40 -2.51
N SER A 51 -37.79 -20.16 -2.31
CA SER A 51 -38.60 -20.89 -1.33
C SER A 51 -39.35 -22.07 -1.96
N LYS A 52 -39.08 -23.30 -1.52
CA LYS A 52 -39.91 -24.48 -1.83
C LYS A 52 -40.96 -24.68 -0.73
N LYS A 53 -42.20 -25.02 -1.09
CA LYS A 53 -43.31 -25.23 -0.13
C LYS A 53 -43.14 -26.49 0.74
N GLN A 54 -42.44 -27.50 0.22
CA GLN A 54 -42.03 -28.67 0.98
C GLN A 54 -40.51 -28.61 1.12
N PHE A 55 -40.07 -28.46 2.37
CA PHE A 55 -38.66 -28.45 2.74
C PHE A 55 -38.22 -29.89 3.00
N SER A 56 -37.16 -30.33 2.33
CA SER A 56 -36.40 -31.50 2.80
C SER A 56 -35.53 -31.06 3.99
N LYS A 57 -35.27 -31.96 4.94
CA LYS A 57 -34.40 -31.68 6.11
C LYS A 57 -33.06 -31.12 5.61
N ALA A 58 -32.78 -29.85 5.93
CA ALA A 58 -31.51 -29.22 5.56
C ALA A 58 -30.39 -29.85 6.39
N LEU A 59 -29.51 -30.61 5.74
CA LEU A 59 -28.39 -31.29 6.42
C LEU A 59 -27.17 -30.37 6.58
N ALA A 60 -27.02 -29.35 5.71
CA ALA A 60 -26.02 -28.30 5.83
C ALA A 60 -26.49 -27.03 5.11
N VAL A 61 -26.46 -25.88 5.78
CA VAL A 61 -26.89 -24.56 5.25
C VAL A 61 -25.70 -23.76 4.72
N LEU A 62 -24.50 -24.05 5.21
CA LEU A 62 -23.25 -23.46 4.77
C LEU A 62 -22.33 -24.60 4.33
N PRO A 63 -21.51 -24.41 3.28
CA PRO A 63 -20.43 -25.33 3.00
C PRO A 63 -19.50 -25.31 4.21
N PHE A 64 -19.53 -26.38 5.00
CA PHE A 64 -18.47 -26.65 5.97
C PHE A 64 -17.26 -27.16 5.19
N ASP A 65 -16.67 -26.29 4.36
CA ASP A 65 -15.28 -26.48 4.02
C ASP A 65 -14.52 -26.34 5.34
N PRO A 66 -13.70 -27.33 5.75
CA PRO A 66 -12.93 -27.21 6.96
C PRO A 66 -12.09 -25.94 6.83
N VAL A 67 -12.40 -24.93 7.65
CA VAL A 67 -11.55 -23.75 7.78
C VAL A 67 -10.18 -24.31 8.15
N PRO A 68 -9.16 -24.18 7.27
CA PRO A 68 -7.83 -24.60 7.65
C PRO A 68 -7.52 -23.93 8.98
N PRO A 69 -6.95 -24.64 9.96
CA PRO A 69 -6.52 -23.97 11.17
C PRO A 69 -5.70 -22.75 10.71
N PRO A 70 -5.85 -21.58 11.38
CA PRO A 70 -5.00 -20.44 11.07
C PRO A 70 -3.58 -20.97 11.00
N ILE A 71 -2.79 -20.50 10.04
CA ILE A 71 -1.39 -20.88 9.94
C ILE A 71 -0.73 -20.32 11.20
N VAL A 72 -0.84 -21.06 12.29
CA VAL A 72 -0.07 -20.86 13.50
C VAL A 72 1.32 -21.13 12.97
N SER A 73 2.11 -20.07 12.80
CA SER A 73 3.54 -20.18 12.64
C SER A 73 3.97 -21.32 13.55
N GLU A 74 4.68 -22.33 13.03
CA GLU A 74 5.08 -23.54 13.76
C GLU A 74 5.79 -23.22 15.11
N ARG A 75 6.09 -21.95 15.35
CA ARG A 75 6.89 -21.40 16.44
C ARG A 75 6.18 -20.29 17.23
N ALA A 76 4.84 -20.27 17.27
CA ALA A 76 4.08 -19.22 17.96
C ALA A 76 4.40 -19.06 19.47
N ASN A 77 5.06 -20.03 20.10
CA ASN A 77 5.47 -20.00 21.52
C ASN A 77 6.99 -19.90 21.72
N GLU A 78 7.74 -19.48 20.70
CA GLU A 78 9.19 -19.31 20.82
C GLU A 78 9.55 -18.06 21.63
N LEU A 79 10.59 -18.17 22.48
CA LEU A 79 11.17 -17.03 23.17
C LEU A 79 11.73 -16.01 22.16
N LEU A 80 11.42 -14.74 22.35
CA LEU A 80 11.86 -13.66 21.46
C LEU A 80 13.38 -13.65 21.22
N SER A 81 14.16 -13.95 22.27
CA SER A 81 15.63 -14.06 22.19
C SER A 81 16.07 -15.19 21.27
N ALA A 82 15.49 -16.38 21.42
CA ALA A 82 15.80 -17.55 20.57
C ALA A 82 15.42 -17.31 19.11
N GLY A 83 14.26 -16.68 18.87
CA GLY A 83 13.81 -16.31 17.53
C GLY A 83 14.76 -15.31 16.87
N TYR A 84 15.18 -14.28 17.61
CA TYR A 84 16.15 -13.29 17.16
C TYR A 84 17.51 -13.91 16.85
N GLU A 85 18.07 -14.73 17.76
CA GLU A 85 19.39 -15.35 17.58
C GLU A 85 19.43 -16.24 16.34
N ARG A 86 18.37 -17.02 16.11
CA ARG A 86 18.25 -17.85 14.90
C ARG A 86 18.22 -16.98 13.64
N ALA A 87 17.36 -15.96 13.61
CA ALA A 87 17.25 -15.06 12.46
C ALA A 87 18.57 -14.34 12.18
N ALA A 88 19.27 -13.93 13.24
CA ALA A 88 20.60 -13.33 13.15
C ALA A 88 21.63 -14.30 12.58
N GLU A 89 21.67 -15.56 13.03
CA GLU A 89 22.61 -16.55 12.50
C GLU A 89 22.32 -16.92 11.05
N GLU A 90 21.04 -17.05 10.67
CA GLU A 90 20.66 -17.26 9.28
C GLU A 90 21.07 -16.08 8.38
N CYS A 91 20.90 -14.85 8.87
CA CYS A 91 21.33 -13.65 8.17
C CYS A 91 22.87 -13.63 8.02
N ARG A 92 23.62 -13.84 9.12
CA ARG A 92 25.09 -13.95 9.11
C ARG A 92 25.57 -14.97 8.09
N ARG A 93 25.01 -16.18 8.11
CA ARG A 93 25.37 -17.26 7.19
C ARG A 93 25.12 -16.88 5.73
N LYS A 94 23.97 -16.27 5.43
CA LYS A 94 23.63 -15.82 4.07
C LYS A 94 24.60 -14.73 3.59
N VAL A 95 24.85 -13.72 4.43
CA VAL A 95 25.76 -12.61 4.09
C VAL A 95 27.18 -13.13 3.86
N ARG A 96 27.71 -13.98 4.74
CA ARG A 96 29.05 -14.60 4.55
C ARG A 96 29.14 -15.40 3.26
N LYS A 97 28.11 -16.16 2.90
CA LYS A 97 28.07 -16.90 1.63
C LYS A 97 28.13 -15.93 0.44
N ILE A 98 27.35 -14.86 0.47
CA ILE A 98 27.35 -13.86 -0.60
C ILE A 98 28.72 -13.15 -0.70
N ILE A 99 29.34 -12.81 0.43
CA ILE A 99 30.68 -12.24 0.50
C ILE A 99 31.69 -13.17 -0.19
N GLN A 100 31.66 -14.47 0.11
CA GLN A 100 32.56 -15.45 -0.51
C GLN A 100 32.36 -15.53 -2.02
N GLU A 101 31.12 -15.60 -2.49
CA GLU A 101 30.83 -15.61 -3.93
C GLU A 101 31.29 -14.32 -4.62
N CYS A 102 30.98 -13.16 -4.04
CA CYS A 102 31.37 -11.86 -4.57
C CYS A 102 32.90 -11.70 -4.65
N ARG A 103 33.64 -12.17 -3.63
CA ARG A 103 35.11 -12.20 -3.65
C ARG A 103 35.64 -13.14 -4.72
N ARG A 104 35.03 -14.31 -4.89
CA ARG A 104 35.40 -15.29 -5.92
C ARG A 104 35.24 -14.73 -7.34
N VAL A 105 34.19 -13.95 -7.58
CA VAL A 105 33.94 -13.32 -8.90
C VAL A 105 34.55 -11.93 -9.03
N ASN A 106 35.23 -11.42 -8.00
CA ASN A 106 35.76 -10.05 -7.93
C ASN A 106 34.73 -8.96 -8.29
N MET A 107 33.50 -9.11 -7.79
CA MET A 107 32.42 -8.16 -8.01
C MET A 107 31.83 -7.66 -6.69
N ARG A 108 31.25 -6.47 -6.72
CA ARG A 108 30.45 -5.93 -5.62
C ARG A 108 29.03 -6.50 -5.66
N TYR A 109 28.42 -6.67 -4.49
CA TYR A 109 27.07 -7.23 -4.39
C TYR A 109 26.03 -6.30 -5.03
N ARG A 110 25.12 -6.87 -5.82
CA ARG A 110 23.88 -6.25 -6.29
C ARG A 110 22.73 -7.16 -5.87
N ASP A 111 21.68 -6.58 -5.30
CA ASP A 111 20.53 -7.33 -4.81
C ASP A 111 19.62 -7.72 -5.99
N PRO A 112 19.43 -9.01 -6.30
CA PRO A 112 18.56 -9.42 -7.40
C PRO A 112 17.08 -9.09 -7.18
N GLY A 113 16.63 -8.96 -5.92
CA GLY A 113 15.25 -8.62 -5.56
C GLY A 113 15.02 -7.12 -5.34
N PHE A 114 16.09 -6.33 -5.23
CA PHE A 114 16.03 -4.89 -4.96
C PHE A 114 17.18 -4.13 -5.66
N ASP A 115 17.28 -4.25 -6.99
CA ASP A 115 18.30 -3.53 -7.79
C ASP A 115 17.82 -2.13 -8.17
N LEU A 116 18.23 -1.13 -7.38
CA LEU A 116 17.92 0.28 -7.60
C LEU A 116 18.42 0.83 -8.94
N ASP A 117 19.62 0.42 -9.38
CA ASP A 117 20.25 0.95 -10.59
C ASP A 117 19.53 0.42 -11.85
N TRP A 118 19.17 -0.86 -11.83
CA TRP A 118 18.37 -1.44 -12.90
C TRP A 118 16.94 -0.92 -12.92
N ASP A 119 16.27 -0.83 -11.75
CA ASP A 119 14.90 -0.32 -11.63
C ASP A 119 14.77 1.13 -12.12
N LEU A 120 15.77 1.97 -11.83
CA LEU A 120 15.84 3.35 -12.31
C LEU A 120 16.10 3.42 -13.83
N LYS A 121 17.05 2.65 -14.36
CA LYS A 121 17.38 2.62 -15.81
C LYS A 121 16.23 2.11 -16.68
N MET A 122 15.40 1.23 -16.13
CA MET A 122 14.24 0.68 -16.82
C MET A 122 12.97 1.51 -16.58
N GLU A 123 13.06 2.66 -15.90
CA GLU A 123 11.95 3.57 -15.59
C GLU A 123 10.76 2.86 -14.91
N LYS A 124 11.00 1.78 -14.17
CA LYS A 124 9.95 0.97 -13.52
C LYS A 124 9.47 1.56 -12.20
N GLY A 125 10.42 1.99 -11.37
CA GLY A 125 10.16 2.64 -10.10
C GLY A 125 9.56 1.73 -9.02
N HIS A 126 9.76 0.42 -9.11
CA HIS A 126 9.30 -0.53 -8.09
C HIS A 126 10.07 -0.42 -6.78
N CYS A 127 11.35 -0.05 -6.84
CA CYS A 127 12.18 0.14 -5.65
C CYS A 127 12.05 1.55 -5.05
N LEU A 128 11.48 2.50 -5.80
CA LEU A 128 11.24 3.88 -5.35
C LEU A 128 9.83 4.10 -4.80
N ASN A 129 8.83 3.40 -5.33
CA ASN A 129 7.43 3.58 -4.99
C ASN A 129 6.88 2.46 -4.11
N SER A 130 6.01 2.80 -3.17
CA SER A 130 5.24 1.81 -2.41
C SER A 130 4.15 1.18 -3.27
N LEU A 131 3.77 -0.07 -2.97
CA LEU A 131 2.77 -0.84 -3.73
C LEU A 131 1.42 -0.12 -3.94
N GLY A 132 1.05 0.83 -3.07
CA GLY A 132 -0.21 1.58 -3.16
C GLY A 132 -0.06 3.08 -3.49
N ARG A 133 1.16 3.58 -3.71
CA ARG A 133 1.40 5.01 -3.99
C ARG A 133 2.62 5.21 -4.86
N THR A 134 2.40 5.70 -6.07
CA THR A 134 3.43 6.17 -7.00
C THR A 134 3.74 7.64 -6.74
N LYS A 135 4.71 7.90 -5.87
CA LYS A 135 5.18 9.27 -5.56
C LYS A 135 6.15 9.78 -6.64
N PHE A 136 6.97 8.89 -7.19
CA PHE A 136 7.97 9.19 -8.21
C PHE A 136 7.51 8.59 -9.53
N ASP A 137 7.15 9.45 -10.48
CA ASP A 137 6.88 9.04 -11.84
C ASP A 137 8.19 9.09 -12.63
N LEU A 138 8.75 7.92 -12.93
CA LEU A 138 9.98 7.81 -13.73
C LEU A 138 9.73 7.98 -15.23
N SER A 139 8.47 7.90 -15.69
CA SER A 139 8.13 8.19 -17.09
C SER A 139 8.20 9.69 -17.40
N ALA A 140 8.28 10.52 -16.36
CA ALA A 140 8.31 11.98 -16.42
C ALA A 140 9.68 12.57 -16.76
N THR A 141 10.46 11.93 -17.65
CA THR A 141 11.64 12.53 -18.30
C THR A 141 11.28 13.82 -19.08
N THR A 142 9.99 14.18 -19.17
CA THR A 142 9.44 15.41 -19.75
C THR A 142 9.09 16.52 -18.76
N ASN A 143 9.14 16.29 -17.44
CA ASN A 143 8.71 17.30 -16.46
C ASN A 143 9.91 17.79 -15.62
N PRO A 144 10.53 18.93 -15.95
CA PRO A 144 11.75 19.41 -15.31
C PRO A 144 11.59 19.75 -13.82
N ASP A 145 10.35 19.93 -13.35
CA ASP A 145 10.01 20.21 -11.95
C ASP A 145 9.77 18.94 -11.11
N ALA A 146 9.76 17.75 -11.73
CA ALA A 146 9.58 16.51 -10.99
C ALA A 146 10.81 16.23 -10.13
N THR A 147 10.62 16.16 -8.81
CA THR A 147 11.67 15.85 -7.82
C THR A 147 11.98 14.35 -7.81
N VAL A 148 12.47 13.85 -8.95
CA VAL A 148 12.78 12.43 -9.17
C VAL A 148 14.28 12.18 -8.95
N PRO A 149 14.66 11.08 -8.27
CA PRO A 149 16.06 10.69 -8.15
C PRO A 149 16.72 10.53 -9.53
N LYS A 150 17.85 11.22 -9.75
CA LYS A 150 18.54 11.26 -11.05
C LYS A 150 19.57 10.14 -11.24
N ALA A 151 20.08 9.58 -10.16
CA ALA A 151 21.12 8.56 -10.21
C ALA A 151 21.13 7.72 -8.93
N VAL A 152 21.63 6.50 -9.05
CA VAL A 152 21.95 5.62 -7.93
C VAL A 152 23.46 5.62 -7.76
N LYS A 153 23.92 5.84 -6.53
CA LYS A 153 25.34 5.85 -6.18
C LYS A 153 25.59 5.00 -4.95
N ARG A 154 26.74 4.33 -4.90
CA ARG A 154 27.23 3.63 -3.71
C ARG A 154 27.93 4.62 -2.79
N VAL A 155 28.02 4.29 -1.50
CA VAL A 155 28.61 5.18 -0.48
C VAL A 155 30.03 5.65 -0.82
N HIS A 156 30.88 4.75 -1.33
CA HIS A 156 32.26 5.10 -1.74
C HIS A 156 32.34 5.94 -3.03
N GLU A 157 31.25 6.10 -3.77
CA GLU A 157 31.18 7.01 -4.92
C GLU A 157 30.74 8.42 -4.50
N ILE A 158 30.25 8.56 -3.27
CA ILE A 158 29.77 9.82 -2.69
C ILE A 158 30.84 10.41 -1.76
N PHE A 159 31.53 9.55 -1.00
CA PHE A 159 32.54 9.96 -0.02
C PHE A 159 33.89 9.32 -0.33
N GLU A 160 34.98 10.07 -0.14
CA GLU A 160 36.34 9.59 -0.38
C GLU A 160 36.78 8.50 0.61
N GLN A 161 36.50 8.71 1.90
CA GLN A 161 36.87 7.79 2.98
C GLN A 161 35.65 7.44 3.83
N PRO A 162 34.71 6.63 3.30
CA PRO A 162 33.50 6.31 4.02
C PRO A 162 33.79 5.43 5.23
N LYS A 163 33.21 5.78 6.37
CA LYS A 163 33.26 5.00 7.61
C LYS A 163 31.88 4.44 7.91
N PHE A 164 31.84 3.19 8.38
CA PHE A 164 30.61 2.51 8.76
C PHE A 164 30.70 2.09 10.23
N MET A 165 29.74 2.53 11.04
CA MET A 165 29.59 2.17 12.47
C MET A 165 30.83 2.46 13.35
N ASP A 166 31.60 3.50 13.06
CA ASP A 166 32.76 3.94 13.88
C ASP A 166 32.29 4.61 15.19
N LYS A 167 31.68 5.80 15.07
CA LYS A 167 31.00 6.50 16.16
C LYS A 167 29.60 6.82 15.70
N VAL A 168 28.62 6.37 16.48
CA VAL A 168 27.20 6.53 16.16
C VAL A 168 26.61 7.53 17.14
N SER A 169 26.08 8.64 16.64
CA SER A 169 25.32 9.62 17.41
C SER A 169 23.98 9.91 16.75
N GLY A 170 22.97 10.22 17.56
CA GLY A 170 21.66 10.63 17.05
C GLY A 170 21.70 11.89 16.16
N SER A 171 22.72 12.73 16.31
CA SER A 171 22.96 13.92 15.49
C SER A 171 23.55 13.63 14.10
N ASP A 172 24.02 12.40 13.87
CA ASP A 172 24.62 12.02 12.59
C ASP A 172 23.55 11.78 11.51
N VAL A 173 22.28 11.68 11.91
CA VAL A 173 21.15 11.47 11.01
C VAL A 173 20.55 12.81 10.58
N LYS A 174 20.52 13.06 9.27
CA LYS A 174 19.89 14.24 8.68
C LYS A 174 18.79 13.80 7.72
N GLN A 175 17.61 14.42 7.85
CA GLN A 175 16.47 14.11 7.01
C GLN A 175 16.68 14.60 5.57
N GLY A 176 16.27 13.76 4.60
CA GLY A 176 16.20 14.14 3.19
C GLY A 176 14.87 14.80 2.82
N SER A 177 14.56 14.86 1.53
CA SER A 177 13.33 15.50 1.00
C SER A 177 12.08 14.58 1.01
N LEU A 178 12.12 13.43 1.70
CA LEU A 178 11.11 12.39 1.55
C LEU A 178 9.89 12.52 2.49
N GLY A 179 9.97 13.35 3.54
CA GLY A 179 8.88 13.52 4.51
C GLY A 179 8.76 12.35 5.51
N ASP A 180 9.84 11.62 5.71
CA ASP A 180 10.00 10.43 6.55
C ASP A 180 10.57 10.75 7.94
N CYS A 181 10.21 11.90 8.52
CA CYS A 181 10.74 12.37 9.80
C CYS A 181 10.52 11.37 10.95
N TRP A 182 9.43 10.60 10.91
CA TRP A 182 9.12 9.54 11.87
C TRP A 182 10.18 8.41 11.86
N LEU A 183 10.72 8.07 10.69
CA LEU A 183 11.76 7.05 10.53
C LEU A 183 13.11 7.61 11.01
N ILE A 184 13.42 8.85 10.63
CA ILE A 184 14.64 9.54 11.07
C ILE A 184 14.68 9.68 12.59
N ALA A 185 13.57 10.08 13.22
CA ALA A 185 13.46 10.15 14.67
C ALA A 185 13.71 8.78 15.34
N THR A 186 13.24 7.70 14.72
CA THR A 186 13.49 6.33 15.19
C THR A 186 14.98 5.99 15.15
N PHE A 187 15.69 6.32 14.07
CA PHE A 187 17.14 6.09 13.97
C PHE A 187 17.94 6.95 14.95
N SER A 188 17.56 8.21 15.14
CA SER A 188 18.17 9.07 16.16
C SER A 188 17.96 8.51 17.58
N GLY A 189 16.77 7.97 17.88
CA GLY A 189 16.50 7.30 19.14
C GLY A 189 17.32 6.02 19.32
N LEU A 190 17.40 5.19 18.28
CA LEU A 190 18.15 3.94 18.28
C LEU A 190 19.66 4.17 18.46
N ALA A 191 20.20 5.27 17.93
CA ALA A 191 21.60 5.66 18.10
C ALA A 191 21.97 5.95 19.57
N ASN A 192 21.00 6.31 20.42
CA ASN A 192 21.22 6.52 21.85
C ASN A 192 21.19 5.23 22.67
N VAL A 193 20.76 4.12 22.09
CA VAL A 193 20.81 2.80 22.73
C VAL A 193 22.19 2.21 22.47
N GLU A 194 22.92 1.92 23.55
CA GLU A 194 24.21 1.26 23.46
C GLU A 194 24.08 -0.05 22.67
N ASP A 195 24.90 -0.20 21.64
CA ASP A 195 24.88 -1.31 20.69
C ASP A 195 23.54 -1.57 19.98
N GLY A 196 22.57 -0.65 20.04
CA GLY A 196 21.25 -0.80 19.42
C GLY A 196 21.33 -1.04 17.92
N ILE A 197 22.14 -0.24 17.21
CA ILE A 197 22.36 -0.42 15.77
C ILE A 197 23.17 -1.70 15.48
N LYS A 198 24.15 -2.04 16.32
CA LYS A 198 24.96 -3.27 16.17
C LYS A 198 24.11 -4.53 16.36
N ARG A 199 23.07 -4.46 17.19
CA ARG A 199 22.11 -5.55 17.36
C ARG A 199 21.25 -5.76 16.10
N ILE A 200 20.94 -4.69 15.37
CA ILE A 200 20.13 -4.81 14.15
C ILE A 200 21.00 -5.19 12.95
N CYS A 201 22.21 -4.61 12.81
CA CYS A 201 23.16 -4.95 11.75
C CYS A 201 24.11 -6.08 12.18
N VAL A 202 23.79 -7.31 11.79
CA VAL A 202 24.42 -8.52 12.32
C VAL A 202 25.66 -8.99 11.56
N GLU A 203 25.83 -8.58 10.29
CA GLU A 203 26.98 -8.92 9.44
C GLU A 203 27.06 -7.94 8.28
N TYR A 204 28.27 -7.55 7.86
CA TYR A 204 28.45 -6.66 6.72
C TYR A 204 29.86 -6.73 6.13
N ASP A 205 29.99 -6.31 4.87
CA ASP A 205 31.28 -6.05 4.21
C ASP A 205 31.15 -4.76 3.38
N THR A 206 31.85 -3.70 3.82
CA THR A 206 31.78 -2.37 3.19
C THR A 206 32.46 -2.31 1.83
N LYS A 207 33.45 -3.18 1.56
CA LYS A 207 34.17 -3.22 0.27
C LYS A 207 33.31 -3.84 -0.81
N ILE A 208 32.63 -4.93 -0.47
CA ILE A 208 31.65 -5.60 -1.36
C ILE A 208 30.35 -4.80 -1.43
N GLY A 209 30.01 -4.10 -0.35
CA GLY A 209 28.80 -3.29 -0.24
C GLY A 209 27.56 -4.11 0.09
N ILE A 210 27.68 -5.06 1.01
CA ILE A 210 26.56 -5.86 1.54
C ILE A 210 26.41 -5.64 3.05
N TYR A 211 25.17 -5.52 3.50
CA TYR A 211 24.82 -5.26 4.90
C TYR A 211 23.61 -6.13 5.27
N GLY A 212 23.73 -6.93 6.34
CA GLY A 212 22.70 -7.81 6.85
C GLY A 212 22.02 -7.20 8.07
N PHE A 213 20.70 -7.04 7.99
CA PHE A 213 19.89 -6.51 9.09
C PHE A 213 18.82 -7.51 9.54
N VAL A 214 18.46 -7.45 10.82
CA VAL A 214 17.38 -8.25 11.41
C VAL A 214 16.35 -7.33 12.05
N PHE A 215 15.09 -7.47 11.63
CA PHE A 215 13.97 -6.67 12.12
C PHE A 215 12.93 -7.55 12.79
N PHE A 216 12.26 -7.01 13.81
CA PHE A 216 11.06 -7.61 14.39
C PHE A 216 9.85 -7.26 13.51
N ARG A 217 8.97 -8.23 13.26
CA ARG A 217 7.78 -8.10 12.40
C ARG A 217 6.58 -8.76 13.06
#